data_AF-A0A3N1GGK7-F1
#
_entry.id   AF-A0A3N1GGK7-F1
#
_cell.length_a   1.000
_cell.length_b   1.000
_cell.length_c   1.000
_cell.angle_alpha   90.00
_cell.angle_beta   90.00
_cell.angle_gamma   90.00
#
_symmetry.space_group_name_H-M   'P 1'
#
loop_
_entity.id
_entity.type
_entity.pdbx_description
1 polymer ?
#
loop_
_entity_poly.entity_id
_entity_poly.type
_entity_poly.pdbx_seq_one_letter_code
_entity_poly.pdbx_strand_id
1 'polypeptide(L)'
;MNRRIVILAALGAAAAAALAWTAVHHFYFDSGVYSGAVRYWFRDGGMIYDYLKEGTPYGFTYPPFAALVMIPMAVLPLWLIVTVASVATVVTTVLVTWWFLCPLIERRGWTPWYAVAVASCLALFFEPVRETFGFGQVNLLLLALVAGDVLLGVGRGRRWAGVGIGVATAIKLTPGIFILYLLITRRWRAAVTAIAAAATTTLVTAAFWPDASREFWTSALWDTNRVGNLEYVSNQSLRGFLARLPVDAVESQLWVAGVLAAVGLWAWRVRAADPLGGLALTGIVGCLISPVTWVHHWVWLLPALVRCVETARTHKGVFRLAVAGYVVVCTRVTFLYENGPKPPLAFLGANLYVLLGVALLLWLPAVASLADGPRSDDRGRSLDDDRAGRAVVQAAAVRVHDDRRDQQDQ
;
A
#
# COMPACT_ATOMS: atom_id res chain seq x y z
N MET A 1 -10.45 -31.01 -14.14
CA MET A 1 -10.52 -29.62 -13.65
C MET A 1 -9.15 -28.96 -13.84
N ASN A 2 -9.07 -27.77 -14.45
CA ASN A 2 -7.79 -27.09 -14.72
C ASN A 2 -7.05 -26.81 -13.40
N ARG A 3 -5.79 -27.29 -13.25
CA ARG A 3 -4.97 -27.14 -12.04
C ARG A 3 -4.94 -25.69 -11.51
N ARG A 4 -4.96 -24.70 -12.41
CA ARG A 4 -5.01 -23.27 -12.05
C ARG A 4 -6.29 -22.90 -11.29
N ILE A 5 -7.44 -23.41 -11.73
CA ILE A 5 -8.74 -23.15 -11.10
C ILE A 5 -8.78 -23.78 -9.71
N VAL A 6 -8.25 -25.01 -9.55
CA VAL A 6 -8.17 -25.68 -8.25
C VAL A 6 -7.33 -24.89 -7.25
N ILE A 7 -6.16 -24.41 -7.69
CA ILE A 7 -5.28 -23.59 -6.85
C ILE A 7 -5.98 -22.28 -6.44
N LEU A 8 -6.63 -21.59 -7.39
CA LEU A 8 -7.35 -20.35 -7.09
C LEU A 8 -8.54 -20.57 -6.16
N ALA A 9 -9.28 -21.67 -6.34
CA ALA A 9 -10.37 -22.02 -5.45
C ALA A 9 -9.86 -22.29 -4.03
N ALA A 10 -8.75 -23.02 -3.88
CA ALA A 10 -8.14 -23.28 -2.57
C ALA A 10 -7.61 -22.00 -1.90
N LEU A 11 -6.89 -21.15 -2.64
CA LEU A 11 -6.39 -19.88 -2.12
C LEU A 11 -7.51 -18.91 -1.78
N GLY A 12 -8.54 -18.84 -2.64
CA GLY A 12 -9.72 -18.01 -2.42
C GLY A 12 -10.51 -18.47 -1.19
N ALA A 13 -10.70 -19.77 -1.02
CA ALA A 13 -11.34 -20.35 0.17
C ALA A 13 -10.53 -20.06 1.45
N ALA A 14 -9.21 -20.20 1.41
CA ALA A 14 -8.35 -19.87 2.55
C ALA A 14 -8.39 -18.38 2.91
N ALA A 15 -8.35 -17.49 1.92
CA ALA A 15 -8.50 -16.05 2.13
C ALA A 15 -9.87 -15.70 2.69
N ALA A 16 -10.95 -16.25 2.11
CA ALA A 16 -12.31 -16.02 2.59
C ALA A 16 -12.52 -16.52 4.02
N ALA A 17 -12.02 -17.71 4.36
CA ALA A 17 -12.08 -18.25 5.71
C ALA A 17 -11.34 -17.36 6.72
N ALA A 18 -10.15 -16.87 6.35
CA ALA A 18 -9.38 -15.97 7.20
C ALA A 18 -10.07 -14.61 7.39
N LEU A 19 -10.67 -14.05 6.33
CA LEU A 19 -11.47 -12.82 6.41
C LEU A 19 -12.72 -13.00 7.28
N ALA A 20 -13.45 -14.11 7.11
CA ALA A 20 -14.63 -14.43 7.90
C ALA A 20 -14.28 -14.58 9.38
N TRP A 21 -13.21 -15.32 9.71
CA TRP A 21 -12.71 -15.44 11.07
C TRP A 21 -12.37 -14.07 11.68
N THR A 22 -11.65 -13.22 10.93
CA THR A 22 -11.22 -11.90 11.41
C THR A 22 -12.41 -10.95 11.60
N ALA A 23 -13.42 -11.02 10.72
CA ALA A 23 -14.65 -10.25 10.86
C ALA A 23 -15.50 -10.68 12.05
N VAL A 24 -15.58 -11.98 12.34
CA VAL A 24 -16.27 -12.49 13.55
C VAL A 24 -15.50 -12.08 14.80
N HIS A 25 -14.17 -12.18 14.78
CA HIS A 25 -13.31 -11.87 15.93
C HIS A 25 -13.37 -10.38 16.32
N HIS A 26 -13.27 -9.47 15.35
CA HIS A 26 -13.26 -8.03 15.61
C HIS A 26 -14.64 -7.37 15.56
N PHE A 27 -15.63 -8.05 14.99
CA PHE A 27 -17.01 -7.56 14.84
C PHE A 27 -17.10 -6.14 14.27
N TYR A 28 -16.21 -5.80 13.32
CA TYR A 28 -16.14 -4.47 12.69
C TYR A 28 -16.07 -3.33 13.71
N PHE A 29 -15.25 -3.53 14.74
CA PHE A 29 -15.17 -2.64 15.89
C PHE A 29 -15.07 -1.16 15.51
N ASP A 30 -14.16 -0.82 14.59
CA ASP A 30 -13.90 0.56 14.16
C ASP A 30 -15.05 1.14 13.32
N SER A 31 -15.66 0.35 12.42
CA SER A 31 -16.90 0.77 11.74
C SER A 31 -18.01 1.12 12.74
N GLY A 32 -18.11 0.37 13.85
CA GLY A 32 -19.02 0.67 14.94
C GLY A 32 -18.70 2.00 15.64
N VAL A 33 -17.42 2.26 15.93
CA VAL A 33 -16.96 3.54 16.51
C VAL A 33 -17.30 4.70 15.57
N TYR A 34 -16.95 4.60 14.29
CA TYR A 34 -17.16 5.69 13.32
C TYR A 34 -18.64 5.92 13.03
N SER A 35 -19.44 4.85 12.87
CA SER A 35 -20.88 4.99 12.70
C SER A 35 -21.54 5.62 13.94
N GLY A 36 -21.14 5.21 15.14
CA GLY A 36 -21.61 5.80 16.38
C GLY A 36 -21.26 7.29 16.51
N ALA A 37 -20.00 7.65 16.23
CA ALA A 37 -19.54 9.04 16.29
C ALA A 37 -20.27 9.94 15.31
N VAL A 38 -20.45 9.49 14.06
CA VAL A 38 -21.14 10.26 13.04
C VAL A 38 -22.65 10.36 13.34
N ARG A 39 -23.27 9.33 13.93
CA ARG A 39 -24.66 9.41 14.43
C ARG A 39 -24.81 10.42 15.56
N TYR A 40 -23.93 10.34 16.56
CA TYR A 40 -23.91 11.27 17.68
C TYR A 40 -23.76 12.71 17.21
N TRP A 41 -22.87 12.94 16.23
CA TRP A 41 -22.65 14.26 15.66
C TRP A 41 -23.83 14.78 14.82
N PHE A 42 -24.30 13.99 13.84
CA PHE A 42 -25.28 14.48 12.87
C PHE A 42 -26.74 14.35 13.29
N ARG A 43 -27.08 13.36 14.12
CA ARG A 43 -28.47 13.10 14.52
C ARG A 43 -28.76 13.54 15.93
N ASP A 44 -27.81 13.33 16.84
CA ASP A 44 -28.03 13.57 18.27
C ASP A 44 -27.53 14.97 18.70
N GLY A 45 -26.86 15.70 17.81
CA GLY A 45 -26.41 17.07 18.02
C GLY A 45 -25.18 17.22 18.91
N GLY A 46 -24.48 16.13 19.20
CA GLY A 46 -23.24 16.14 19.99
C GLY A 46 -22.01 16.57 19.18
N MET A 47 -20.88 16.77 19.85
CA MET A 47 -19.60 17.02 19.17
C MET A 47 -18.94 15.69 18.78
N ILE A 48 -18.45 15.60 17.54
CA ILE A 48 -17.95 14.34 16.99
C ILE A 48 -16.77 13.75 17.79
N TYR A 49 -15.90 14.59 18.35
CA TYR A 49 -14.70 14.17 19.05
C TYR A 49 -14.94 13.86 20.53
N ASP A 50 -16.10 14.23 21.08
CA ASP A 50 -16.59 13.85 22.41
C ASP A 50 -17.19 12.44 22.44
N TYR A 51 -17.56 11.89 21.27
CA TYR A 51 -18.12 10.54 21.21
C TYR A 51 -17.10 9.49 21.63
N LEU A 52 -17.52 8.64 22.57
CA LEU A 52 -16.86 7.39 22.91
C LEU A 52 -17.83 6.23 22.71
N LYS A 53 -17.34 5.14 22.13
CA LYS A 53 -18.11 3.91 22.00
C LYS A 53 -18.31 3.29 23.38
N GLU A 54 -19.57 2.96 23.70
CA GLU A 54 -19.99 2.42 24.99
C GLU A 54 -19.07 1.28 25.49
N GLY A 55 -18.66 1.37 26.75
CA GLY A 55 -17.76 0.39 27.38
C GLY A 55 -16.30 0.49 26.95
N THR A 56 -15.91 1.50 26.17
CA THR A 56 -14.53 1.65 25.66
C THR A 56 -14.07 3.12 25.67
N PRO A 57 -12.75 3.39 25.67
CA PRO A 57 -12.21 4.74 25.56
C PRO A 57 -12.07 5.22 24.11
N TYR A 58 -12.63 4.51 23.11
CA TYR A 58 -12.37 4.76 21.70
C TYR A 58 -13.43 5.65 21.05
N GLY A 59 -12.99 6.68 20.34
CA GLY A 59 -13.82 7.66 19.63
C GLY A 59 -13.35 7.96 18.21
N PHE A 60 -13.87 9.04 17.62
CA PHE A 60 -13.47 9.47 16.28
C PHE A 60 -12.05 10.08 16.29
N THR A 61 -11.19 9.59 15.39
CA THR A 61 -9.75 9.93 15.37
C THR A 61 -9.28 10.59 14.06
N TYR A 62 -10.18 10.72 13.07
CA TYR A 62 -9.83 11.27 11.76
C TYR A 62 -10.11 12.77 11.66
N PRO A 63 -9.48 13.48 10.69
CA PRO A 63 -9.83 14.87 10.41
C PRO A 63 -11.31 15.03 10.05
N PRO A 64 -11.88 16.24 10.21
CA PRO A 64 -13.30 16.50 9.99
C PRO A 64 -13.78 16.10 8.58
N PHE A 65 -12.93 16.21 7.56
CA PHE A 65 -13.29 15.81 6.19
C PHE A 65 -13.61 14.31 6.10
N ALA A 66 -12.98 13.46 6.91
CA ALA A 66 -13.35 12.05 6.98
C ALA A 66 -14.77 11.86 7.50
N ALA A 67 -15.15 12.63 8.53
CA ALA A 67 -16.49 12.58 9.09
C ALA A 67 -17.56 13.00 8.08
N LEU A 68 -17.25 14.03 7.26
CA LEU A 68 -18.08 14.43 6.12
C LEU A 68 -18.32 13.27 5.15
N VAL A 69 -17.25 12.59 4.72
CA VAL A 69 -17.35 11.45 3.80
C VAL A 69 -18.12 10.28 4.45
N MET A 70 -18.05 10.17 5.77
CA MET A 70 -18.72 9.14 6.56
C MET A 70 -20.17 9.49 6.95
N ILE A 71 -20.69 10.69 6.62
CA ILE A 71 -22.09 11.12 6.88
C ILE A 71 -23.13 10.03 6.60
N PRO A 72 -23.08 9.29 5.48
CA PRO A 72 -24.08 8.25 5.21
C PRO A 72 -24.19 7.21 6.33
N MET A 73 -23.13 6.96 7.09
CA MET A 73 -23.15 6.05 8.26
C MET A 73 -24.11 6.50 9.38
N ALA A 74 -24.52 7.78 9.40
CA ALA A 74 -25.51 8.31 10.35
C ALA A 74 -26.89 7.65 10.18
N VAL A 75 -27.26 7.29 8.95
CA VAL A 75 -28.62 6.85 8.60
C VAL A 75 -28.66 5.39 8.17
N LEU A 76 -27.54 4.84 7.70
CA LEU A 76 -27.47 3.45 7.27
C LEU A 76 -27.38 2.48 8.46
N PRO A 77 -28.01 1.30 8.37
CA PRO A 77 -27.83 0.25 9.38
C PRO A 77 -26.41 -0.32 9.32
N LEU A 78 -25.90 -0.80 10.46
CA LEU A 78 -24.50 -1.25 10.59
C LEU A 78 -24.14 -2.37 9.61
N TRP A 79 -25.06 -3.32 9.37
CA TRP A 79 -24.82 -4.42 8.42
C TRP A 79 -24.49 -3.90 7.01
N LEU A 80 -25.11 -2.80 6.57
CA LEU A 80 -24.88 -2.23 5.24
C LEU A 80 -23.55 -1.47 5.21
N ILE A 81 -23.23 -0.75 6.28
CA ILE A 81 -21.94 -0.06 6.46
C ILE A 81 -20.78 -1.06 6.35
N VAL A 82 -20.85 -2.15 7.11
CA VAL A 82 -19.79 -3.17 7.10
C VAL A 82 -19.75 -3.92 5.77
N THR A 83 -20.89 -4.15 5.13
CA THR A 83 -20.93 -4.76 3.78
C THR A 83 -20.21 -3.89 2.77
N VAL A 84 -20.49 -2.58 2.75
CA VAL A 84 -19.82 -1.62 1.86
C VAL A 84 -18.32 -1.55 2.15
N ALA A 85 -17.92 -1.46 3.42
CA ALA A 85 -16.51 -1.44 3.81
C ALA A 85 -15.76 -2.71 3.40
N SER A 86 -16.38 -3.87 3.59
CA SER A 86 -15.85 -5.19 3.21
C SER A 86 -15.68 -5.32 1.69
N VAL A 87 -16.72 -4.97 0.92
CA VAL A 87 -16.65 -4.97 -0.55
C VAL A 87 -15.59 -3.98 -1.04
N ALA A 88 -15.55 -2.77 -0.48
CA ALA A 88 -14.54 -1.77 -0.82
C ALA A 88 -13.12 -2.28 -0.55
N THR A 89 -12.88 -2.94 0.59
CA THR A 89 -11.58 -3.53 0.93
C THR A 89 -11.16 -4.61 -0.07
N VAL A 90 -12.07 -5.52 -0.45
CA VAL A 90 -11.78 -6.57 -1.42
C VAL A 90 -11.50 -5.99 -2.81
N VAL A 91 -12.36 -5.10 -3.30
CA VAL A 91 -12.24 -4.47 -4.62
C VAL A 91 -10.94 -3.67 -4.71
N THR A 92 -10.65 -2.85 -3.70
CA THR A 92 -9.41 -2.06 -3.70
C THR A 92 -8.17 -2.92 -3.57
N THR A 93 -8.20 -4.03 -2.83
CA THR A 93 -7.09 -5.00 -2.76
C THR A 93 -6.80 -5.60 -4.15
N VAL A 94 -7.84 -6.03 -4.87
CA VAL A 94 -7.68 -6.55 -6.24
C VAL A 94 -7.17 -5.47 -7.18
N LEU A 95 -7.71 -4.25 -7.07
CA LEU A 95 -7.34 -3.11 -7.91
C LEU A 95 -5.87 -2.71 -7.73
N VAL A 96 -5.39 -2.56 -6.49
CA VAL A 96 -3.98 -2.19 -6.24
C VAL A 96 -3.04 -3.33 -6.64
N THR A 97 -3.43 -4.58 -6.41
CA THR A 97 -2.66 -5.75 -6.86
C THR A 97 -2.53 -5.75 -8.39
N TRP A 98 -3.62 -5.47 -9.10
CA TRP A 98 -3.62 -5.29 -10.55
C TRP A 98 -2.66 -4.17 -10.98
N TRP A 99 -2.74 -2.99 -10.37
CA TRP A 99 -1.85 -1.87 -10.71
C TRP A 99 -0.37 -2.15 -10.43
N PHE A 100 -0.06 -2.91 -9.38
CA PHE A 100 1.32 -3.27 -9.04
C PHE A 100 1.87 -4.35 -9.99
N LEU A 101 1.07 -5.35 -10.36
CA LEU A 101 1.56 -6.53 -11.05
C LEU A 101 1.35 -6.54 -12.56
N CYS A 102 0.26 -5.98 -13.10
CA CYS A 102 0.00 -6.08 -14.55
C CYS A 102 1.13 -5.50 -15.40
N PRO A 103 1.65 -4.29 -15.14
CA PRO A 103 2.76 -3.76 -15.92
C PRO A 103 4.01 -4.65 -15.86
N LEU A 104 4.22 -5.35 -14.74
CA LEU A 104 5.35 -6.26 -14.55
C LEU A 104 5.17 -7.57 -15.32
N ILE A 105 3.97 -8.14 -15.32
CA ILE A 105 3.66 -9.41 -15.96
C ILE A 105 3.61 -9.24 -17.48
N GLU A 106 2.99 -8.16 -17.97
CA GLU A 106 2.88 -7.85 -19.40
C GLU A 106 4.25 -7.61 -20.04
N ARG A 107 5.18 -6.94 -19.34
CA ARG A 107 6.58 -6.79 -19.80
C ARG A 107 7.31 -8.12 -20.01
N ARG A 108 6.86 -9.20 -19.36
CA ARG A 108 7.40 -10.55 -19.53
C ARG A 108 6.63 -11.38 -20.57
N GLY A 109 5.67 -10.79 -21.27
CA GLY A 109 4.85 -11.47 -22.29
C GLY A 109 3.85 -12.47 -21.73
N TRP A 110 3.52 -12.37 -20.44
CA TRP A 110 2.59 -13.30 -19.77
C TRP A 110 1.20 -12.69 -19.62
N THR A 111 0.18 -13.55 -19.52
CA THR A 111 -1.19 -13.10 -19.23
C THR A 111 -1.34 -12.81 -17.73
N PRO A 112 -1.84 -11.62 -17.33
CA PRO A 112 -1.80 -11.20 -15.94
C PRO A 112 -2.83 -11.88 -15.04
N TRP A 113 -3.95 -12.34 -15.59
CA TRP A 113 -5.14 -12.75 -14.82
C TRP A 113 -4.81 -13.73 -13.69
N TYR A 114 -4.02 -14.78 -13.97
CA TYR A 114 -3.75 -15.85 -12.99
C TYR A 114 -2.85 -15.34 -11.87
N ALA A 115 -1.79 -14.61 -12.22
CA ALA A 115 -0.86 -14.06 -11.25
C ALA A 115 -1.51 -12.98 -10.38
N VAL A 116 -2.36 -12.12 -10.97
CA VAL A 116 -3.15 -11.13 -10.21
C VAL A 116 -4.15 -11.84 -9.29
N ALA A 117 -4.83 -12.88 -9.74
CA ALA A 117 -5.77 -13.63 -8.91
C ALA A 117 -5.07 -14.31 -7.72
N VAL A 118 -3.93 -14.98 -7.96
CA VAL A 118 -3.11 -15.57 -6.89
C VAL A 118 -2.64 -14.49 -5.92
N ALA A 119 -2.05 -13.41 -6.41
CA ALA A 119 -1.53 -12.33 -5.58
C ALA A 119 -2.64 -11.60 -4.81
N SER A 120 -3.84 -11.48 -5.37
CA SER A 120 -4.99 -10.90 -4.66
C SER A 120 -5.44 -11.80 -3.52
N CYS A 121 -5.46 -13.13 -3.70
CA CYS A 121 -5.74 -14.05 -2.61
C CYS A 121 -4.68 -13.97 -1.49
N LEU A 122 -3.40 -13.86 -1.86
CA LEU A 122 -2.32 -13.65 -0.88
C LEU A 122 -2.44 -12.29 -0.19
N ALA A 123 -2.75 -11.22 -0.92
CA ALA A 123 -2.96 -9.90 -0.33
C ALA A 123 -4.17 -9.89 0.62
N LEU A 124 -5.27 -10.54 0.27
CA LEU A 124 -6.43 -10.70 1.16
C LEU A 124 -6.13 -11.59 2.37
N PHE A 125 -5.21 -12.54 2.23
CA PHE A 125 -4.71 -13.33 3.35
C PHE A 125 -3.67 -12.58 4.19
N PHE A 126 -3.10 -11.47 3.72
CA PHE A 126 -2.09 -10.73 4.46
C PHE A 126 -2.68 -10.13 5.74
N GLU A 127 -2.04 -10.32 6.91
CA GLU A 127 -2.59 -9.92 8.20
C GLU A 127 -3.09 -8.46 8.24
N PRO A 128 -2.31 -7.43 7.82
CA PRO A 128 -2.80 -6.05 7.80
C PRO A 128 -4.07 -5.82 6.97
N VAL A 129 -4.25 -6.56 5.88
CA VAL A 129 -5.44 -6.48 5.02
C VAL A 129 -6.62 -7.16 5.70
N ARG A 130 -6.41 -8.34 6.31
CA ARG A 130 -7.44 -9.03 7.09
C ARG A 130 -7.88 -8.22 8.30
N GLU A 131 -6.94 -7.61 9.02
CA GLU A 131 -7.25 -6.73 10.14
C GLU A 131 -8.00 -5.49 9.63
N THR A 132 -7.57 -4.88 8.53
CA THR A 132 -8.33 -3.77 7.91
C THR A 132 -9.77 -4.17 7.60
N PHE A 133 -9.96 -5.37 7.04
CA PHE A 133 -11.29 -5.93 6.77
C PHE A 133 -12.09 -6.15 8.05
N GLY A 134 -11.52 -6.83 9.06
CA GLY A 134 -12.23 -7.19 10.28
C GLY A 134 -12.57 -6.01 11.18
N PHE A 135 -11.75 -4.95 11.19
CA PHE A 135 -12.09 -3.70 11.86
C PHE A 135 -13.06 -2.82 11.03
N GLY A 136 -13.10 -3.00 9.70
CA GLY A 136 -13.84 -2.14 8.78
C GLY A 136 -13.13 -0.81 8.50
N GLN A 137 -11.80 -0.86 8.43
CA GLN A 137 -10.93 0.30 8.25
C GLN A 137 -10.79 0.73 6.78
N VAL A 138 -10.46 2.00 6.56
CA VAL A 138 -10.37 2.60 5.21
C VAL A 138 -8.98 2.49 4.56
N ASN A 139 -8.03 1.77 5.17
CA ASN A 139 -6.61 1.85 4.78
C ASN A 139 -6.36 1.41 3.32
N LEU A 140 -7.07 0.40 2.79
CA LEU A 140 -6.91 -0.02 1.39
C LEU A 140 -7.48 1.00 0.40
N LEU A 141 -8.53 1.74 0.77
CA LEU A 141 -9.04 2.85 -0.04
C LEU A 141 -7.99 3.97 -0.14
N LEU A 142 -7.35 4.31 0.99
CA LEU A 142 -6.27 5.29 1.02
C LEU A 142 -5.05 4.83 0.20
N LEU A 143 -4.66 3.57 0.33
CA LEU A 143 -3.61 2.98 -0.49
C LEU A 143 -3.96 3.04 -1.98
N ALA A 144 -5.20 2.75 -2.36
CA ALA A 144 -5.65 2.84 -3.75
C ALA A 144 -5.61 4.28 -4.28
N LEU A 145 -6.08 5.27 -3.53
CA LEU A 145 -5.99 6.68 -3.93
C LEU A 145 -4.54 7.11 -4.17
N VAL A 146 -3.65 6.80 -3.23
CA VAL A 146 -2.23 7.15 -3.32
C VAL A 146 -1.52 6.36 -4.43
N ALA A 147 -1.75 5.06 -4.53
CA ALA A 147 -1.18 4.22 -5.58
C ALA A 147 -1.63 4.66 -6.98
N GLY A 148 -2.92 5.01 -7.12
CA GLY A 148 -3.47 5.60 -8.33
C GLY A 148 -2.73 6.88 -8.70
N ASP A 149 -2.49 7.77 -7.74
CA ASP A 149 -1.73 9.01 -7.96
C ASP A 149 -0.26 8.77 -8.29
N VAL A 150 0.44 7.89 -7.59
CA VAL A 150 1.87 7.65 -7.81
C VAL A 150 2.10 6.90 -9.13
N LEU A 151 1.35 5.83 -9.39
CA LEU A 151 1.57 4.96 -10.54
C LEU A 151 0.85 5.45 -11.79
N LEU A 152 -0.39 5.95 -11.63
CA LEU A 152 -1.23 6.42 -12.71
C LEU A 152 -1.33 7.96 -12.79
N GLY A 153 -0.90 8.72 -11.80
CA GLY A 153 -0.78 10.17 -11.92
C GLY A 153 0.62 10.53 -12.37
N VAL A 154 1.54 10.53 -11.40
CA VAL A 154 2.95 10.91 -11.51
C VAL A 154 3.67 10.04 -12.52
N GLY A 155 3.54 8.71 -12.42
CA GLY A 155 4.25 7.75 -13.26
C GLY A 155 4.01 7.88 -14.76
N ARG A 156 2.93 8.55 -15.21
CA ARG A 156 2.75 8.90 -16.62
C ARG A 156 2.43 10.38 -16.88
N GLY A 157 2.81 11.27 -15.96
CA GLY A 157 2.80 12.73 -16.18
C GLY A 157 1.42 13.40 -16.21
N ARG A 158 0.38 12.81 -15.61
CA ARG A 158 -1.00 13.35 -15.69
C ARG A 158 -1.18 14.64 -14.90
N ARG A 159 -2.03 15.55 -15.40
CA ARG A 159 -2.32 16.85 -14.75
C ARG A 159 -3.00 16.74 -13.38
N TRP A 160 -3.82 15.70 -13.19
CA TRP A 160 -4.54 15.44 -11.95
C TRP A 160 -3.67 14.81 -10.85
N ALA A 161 -2.45 14.38 -11.18
CA ALA A 161 -1.53 13.77 -10.21
C ALA A 161 -1.40 14.66 -8.97
N GLY A 162 -1.65 14.08 -7.79
CA GLY A 162 -1.66 14.74 -6.50
C GLY A 162 -3.04 14.80 -5.85
N VAL A 163 -4.14 14.75 -6.61
CA VAL A 163 -5.50 14.84 -6.05
C VAL A 163 -5.79 13.68 -5.09
N GLY A 164 -5.43 12.45 -5.46
CA GLY A 164 -5.64 11.27 -4.62
C GLY A 164 -4.86 11.32 -3.31
N ILE A 165 -3.59 11.76 -3.36
CA ILE A 165 -2.74 11.97 -2.19
C ILE A 165 -3.33 13.06 -1.28
N GLY A 166 -3.76 14.19 -1.85
CA GLY A 166 -4.36 15.29 -1.09
C GLY A 166 -5.66 14.88 -0.40
N VAL A 167 -6.57 14.23 -1.13
CA VAL A 167 -7.84 13.71 -0.57
C VAL A 167 -7.57 12.65 0.50
N ALA A 168 -6.65 11.72 0.25
CA ALA A 168 -6.29 10.70 1.25
C ALA A 168 -5.72 11.34 2.53
N THR A 169 -4.91 12.39 2.40
CA THR A 169 -4.36 13.16 3.52
C THR A 169 -5.44 13.89 4.33
N ALA A 170 -6.46 14.41 3.65
CA ALA A 170 -7.60 15.05 4.32
C ALA A 170 -8.52 14.03 5.03
N ILE A 171 -8.60 12.78 4.55
CA ILE A 171 -9.35 11.70 5.22
C ILE A 171 -8.56 11.15 6.42
N LYS A 172 -7.24 11.06 6.33
CA LYS A 172 -6.37 10.57 7.40
C LYS A 172 -5.03 11.25 7.21
N LEU A 173 -4.41 11.83 8.24
CA LEU A 173 -3.20 12.63 8.04
C LEU A 173 -1.98 11.82 7.53
N THR A 174 -1.96 10.50 7.74
CA THR A 174 -0.80 9.65 7.48
C THR A 174 -0.30 9.64 6.03
N PRO A 175 -1.14 9.66 4.97
CA PRO A 175 -0.68 9.78 3.59
C PRO A 175 -0.02 11.13 3.26
N GLY A 176 -0.05 12.13 4.17
CA GLY A 176 0.63 13.41 3.98
C GLY A 176 2.14 13.29 3.74
N ILE A 177 2.77 12.20 4.21
CA ILE A 177 4.17 11.86 3.90
C ILE A 177 4.43 11.74 2.39
N PHE A 178 3.41 11.38 1.60
CA PHE A 178 3.52 11.33 0.14
C PHE A 178 3.61 12.72 -0.50
N ILE A 179 3.15 13.78 0.16
CA ILE A 179 3.42 15.15 -0.30
C ILE A 179 4.92 15.44 -0.19
N LEU A 180 5.56 15.05 0.93
CA LEU A 180 7.00 15.17 1.10
C LEU A 180 7.78 14.31 0.08
N TYR A 181 7.31 13.11 -0.21
CA TYR A 181 7.84 12.28 -1.30
C TYR A 181 7.84 13.04 -2.64
N LEU A 182 6.73 13.69 -2.99
CA LEU A 182 6.63 14.47 -4.23
C LEU A 182 7.60 15.67 -4.24
N LEU A 183 7.77 16.36 -3.12
CA LEU A 183 8.72 17.47 -2.99
C LEU A 183 10.17 16.98 -3.16
N ILE A 184 10.55 15.90 -2.47
CA ILE A 184 11.91 15.32 -2.51
C ILE A 184 12.25 14.80 -3.92
N THR A 185 11.27 14.18 -4.59
CA THR A 185 11.41 13.70 -5.97
C THR A 185 11.19 14.79 -7.02
N ARG A 186 11.10 16.06 -6.60
CA ARG A 186 10.94 17.26 -7.45
C ARG A 186 9.72 17.21 -8.38
N ARG A 187 8.66 16.50 -7.97
CA ARG A 187 7.37 16.44 -8.65
C ARG A 187 6.49 17.61 -8.24
N TRP A 188 7.00 18.83 -8.39
CA TRP A 188 6.42 20.06 -7.86
C TRP A 188 4.95 20.26 -8.21
N ARG A 189 4.58 20.06 -9.49
CA ARG A 189 3.18 20.19 -9.91
C ARG A 189 2.26 19.25 -9.14
N ALA A 190 2.65 17.98 -8.96
CA ALA A 190 1.85 17.03 -8.21
C ALA A 190 1.82 17.36 -6.71
N ALA A 191 2.92 17.87 -6.15
CA ALA A 191 2.97 18.32 -4.76
C ALA A 191 2.00 19.49 -4.53
N VAL A 192 2.01 20.49 -5.42
CA VAL A 192 1.06 21.62 -5.37
C VAL A 192 -0.37 21.14 -5.52
N THR A 193 -0.67 20.25 -6.45
CA THR A 193 -2.01 19.65 -6.60
C THR A 193 -2.44 18.92 -5.32
N ALA A 194 -1.55 18.16 -4.69
CA ALA A 194 -1.86 17.44 -3.45
C ALA A 194 -2.11 18.37 -2.27
N ILE A 195 -1.27 19.40 -2.10
CA ILE A 195 -1.45 20.44 -1.07
C ILE A 195 -2.77 21.17 -1.31
N ALA A 196 -3.05 21.59 -2.55
CA ALA A 196 -4.27 22.29 -2.91
C ALA A 196 -5.52 21.43 -2.66
N ALA A 197 -5.50 20.15 -3.02
CA ALA A 197 -6.62 19.23 -2.77
C ALA A 197 -6.86 19.00 -1.27
N ALA A 198 -5.79 18.77 -0.48
CA ALA A 198 -5.88 18.62 0.97
C ALA A 198 -6.38 19.90 1.66
N ALA A 199 -5.83 21.05 1.28
CA ALA A 199 -6.23 22.35 1.81
C ALA A 199 -7.68 22.67 1.44
N THR A 200 -8.08 22.47 0.17
CA THR A 200 -9.45 22.76 -0.27
C THR A 200 -10.46 21.92 0.48
N THR A 201 -10.26 20.61 0.56
CA THR A 201 -11.18 19.71 1.30
C THR A 201 -11.24 20.07 2.78
N THR A 202 -10.10 20.32 3.42
CA THR A 202 -10.04 20.73 4.83
C THR A 202 -10.74 22.07 5.08
N LEU A 203 -10.48 23.08 4.26
CA LEU A 203 -11.05 24.43 4.42
C LEU A 203 -12.55 24.46 4.11
N VAL A 204 -12.99 23.71 3.09
CA VAL A 204 -14.42 23.54 2.81
C VAL A 204 -15.11 22.89 4.00
N THR A 205 -14.54 21.84 4.59
CA THR A 205 -15.11 21.25 5.81
C THR A 205 -15.12 22.22 6.99
N ALA A 206 -14.06 22.99 7.17
CA ALA A 206 -14.01 24.01 8.24
C ALA A 206 -15.04 25.13 8.05
N ALA A 207 -15.38 25.48 6.80
CA ALA A 207 -16.40 26.48 6.52
C ALA A 207 -17.82 26.01 6.89
N PHE A 208 -18.12 24.72 6.69
CA PHE A 208 -19.43 24.15 7.04
C PHE A 208 -19.51 23.67 8.50
N TRP A 209 -18.40 23.20 9.08
CA TRP A 209 -18.32 22.70 10.46
C TRP A 209 -17.10 23.28 11.19
N PRO A 210 -17.16 24.57 11.57
CA PRO A 210 -16.03 25.27 12.19
C PRO A 210 -15.67 24.70 13.57
N ASP A 211 -16.67 24.31 14.38
CA ASP A 211 -16.43 23.84 15.75
C ASP A 211 -15.70 22.49 15.77
N ALA A 212 -16.16 21.51 14.99
CA ALA A 212 -15.48 20.23 14.83
C ALA A 212 -14.06 20.42 14.29
N SER A 213 -13.88 21.35 13.35
CA SER A 213 -12.56 21.64 12.79
C SER A 213 -11.63 22.29 13.81
N ARG A 214 -12.13 23.26 14.58
CA ARG A 214 -11.38 23.90 15.67
C ARG A 214 -10.94 22.87 16.68
N GLU A 215 -11.87 22.06 17.17
CA GLU A 215 -11.59 21.03 18.17
C GLU A 215 -10.53 20.03 17.69
N PHE A 216 -10.63 19.56 16.43
CA PHE A 216 -9.64 18.66 15.85
C PHE A 216 -8.24 19.28 15.86
N TRP A 217 -8.08 20.48 15.30
CA TRP A 217 -6.76 21.10 15.11
C TRP A 217 -6.15 21.65 16.39
N THR A 218 -6.94 22.01 17.41
CA THR A 218 -6.43 22.60 18.66
C THR A 218 -6.34 21.62 19.82
N SER A 219 -7.13 20.54 19.82
CA SER A 219 -7.19 19.59 20.95
C SER A 219 -7.06 18.15 20.48
N ALA A 220 -7.99 17.68 19.66
CA ALA A 220 -8.19 16.26 19.38
C ALA A 220 -6.98 15.60 18.70
N LEU A 221 -6.24 16.34 17.87
CA LEU A 221 -5.01 15.90 17.20
C LEU A 221 -3.81 15.74 18.15
N TRP A 222 -3.75 16.53 19.22
CA TRP A 222 -2.60 16.59 20.13
C TRP A 222 -2.73 15.65 21.32
N ASP A 223 -3.95 15.18 21.61
CA ASP A 223 -4.20 14.18 22.63
C ASP A 223 -3.99 12.75 22.10
N THR A 224 -2.76 12.25 22.24
CA THR A 224 -2.39 10.90 21.80
C THR A 224 -3.09 9.79 22.61
N ASN A 225 -3.60 10.09 23.82
CA ASN A 225 -4.28 9.09 24.64
C ASN A 225 -5.63 8.66 24.03
N ARG A 226 -6.23 9.51 23.18
CA ARG A 226 -7.48 9.20 22.45
C ARG A 226 -7.31 8.09 21.42
N VAL A 227 -6.08 7.84 20.98
CA VAL A 227 -5.80 6.87 19.92
C VAL A 227 -5.58 5.47 20.49
N GLY A 228 -5.08 5.35 21.72
CA GLY A 228 -4.88 4.08 22.44
C GLY A 228 -3.57 4.03 23.22
N ASN A 229 -3.32 2.90 23.90
CA ASN A 229 -2.07 2.70 24.67
C ASN A 229 -0.87 2.51 23.72
N LEU A 230 0.19 3.29 23.92
CA LEU A 230 1.42 3.25 23.11
C LEU A 230 2.14 1.90 23.17
N GLU A 231 2.10 1.21 24.32
CA GLU A 231 2.75 -0.08 24.52
C GLU A 231 1.97 -1.24 23.91
N TYR A 232 0.67 -1.06 23.65
CA TYR A 232 -0.22 -2.11 23.18
C TYR A 232 0.38 -2.82 21.97
N VAL A 233 0.41 -4.15 21.96
CA VAL A 233 1.20 -4.96 21.02
C VAL A 233 0.86 -4.68 19.55
N SER A 234 -0.36 -4.23 19.25
CA SER A 234 -0.76 -3.85 17.90
C SER A 234 -0.08 -2.56 17.41
N ASN A 235 0.45 -1.71 18.29
CA ASN A 235 1.18 -0.49 17.92
C ASN A 235 2.59 -0.80 17.39
N GLN A 236 2.68 -0.99 16.09
CA GLN A 236 3.89 -1.28 15.34
C GLN A 236 4.52 -0.02 14.73
N SER A 237 4.70 1.03 15.55
CA SER A 237 5.46 2.24 15.21
C SER A 237 6.84 2.22 15.89
N LEU A 238 7.76 3.11 15.47
CA LEU A 238 9.02 3.32 16.20
C LEU A 238 8.78 3.77 17.64
N ARG A 239 7.71 4.55 17.89
CA ARG A 239 7.36 4.95 19.24
C ARG A 239 6.85 3.79 20.08
N GLY A 240 5.98 2.95 19.53
CA GLY A 240 5.52 1.73 20.20
C GLY A 240 6.66 0.75 20.49
N PHE A 241 7.65 0.67 19.60
CA PHE A 241 8.88 -0.09 19.84
C PHE A 241 9.64 0.41 21.06
N LEU A 242 9.81 1.73 21.18
CA LEU A 242 10.53 2.34 22.31
C LEU A 242 9.74 2.27 23.62
N ALA A 243 8.41 2.42 23.56
CA ALA A 243 7.53 2.29 24.72
C ALA A 243 7.59 0.89 25.36
N ARG A 244 8.02 -0.14 24.61
CA ARG A 244 8.23 -1.51 25.13
C ARG A 244 9.63 -1.75 25.69
N LEU A 245 10.48 -0.71 25.74
CA LEU A 245 11.81 -0.76 26.35
C LEU A 245 11.80 0.01 27.68
N PRO A 246 12.64 -0.37 28.66
CA PRO A 246 12.77 0.34 29.92
C PRO A 246 13.62 1.61 29.74
N VAL A 247 13.13 2.57 28.93
CA VAL A 247 13.85 3.79 28.53
C VAL A 247 13.01 5.06 28.70
N ASP A 248 12.00 5.04 29.56
CA ASP A 248 11.02 6.12 29.76
C ASP A 248 11.64 7.51 29.88
N ALA A 249 12.78 7.62 30.58
CA ALA A 249 13.50 8.87 30.80
C ALA A 249 14.06 9.52 29.51
N VAL A 250 14.28 8.73 28.46
CA VAL A 250 14.87 9.17 27.18
C VAL A 250 14.05 8.75 25.95
N GLU A 251 12.86 8.16 26.15
CA GLU A 251 12.03 7.60 25.07
C GLU A 251 11.75 8.65 23.98
N SER A 252 11.37 9.86 24.39
CA SER A 252 11.03 10.94 23.45
C SER A 252 12.24 11.38 22.61
N GLN A 253 13.42 11.49 23.21
CA GLN A 253 14.67 11.84 22.51
C GLN A 253 15.07 10.73 21.52
N LEU A 254 14.98 9.47 21.95
CA LEU A 254 15.25 8.31 21.10
C LEU A 254 14.23 8.20 19.95
N TRP A 255 12.97 8.52 20.22
CA TRP A 255 11.92 8.52 19.20
C TRP A 255 12.18 9.57 18.14
N VAL A 256 12.47 10.82 18.53
CA VAL A 256 12.81 11.89 17.59
C VAL A 256 14.07 11.52 16.78
N ALA A 257 15.12 11.00 17.43
CA ALA A 257 16.32 10.56 16.75
C ALA A 257 16.03 9.43 15.74
N GLY A 258 15.22 8.44 16.11
CA GLY A 258 14.78 7.34 15.25
C GLY A 258 13.95 7.82 14.07
N VAL A 259 13.03 8.77 14.28
CA VAL A 259 12.25 9.41 13.22
C VAL A 259 13.15 10.16 12.25
N LEU A 260 14.08 10.98 12.74
CA LEU A 260 15.04 11.71 11.90
C LEU A 260 15.93 10.77 11.10
N ALA A 261 16.40 9.68 11.71
CA ALA A 261 17.19 8.66 11.02
C ALA A 261 16.38 7.96 9.92
N ALA A 262 15.14 7.54 10.22
CA ALA A 262 14.25 6.89 9.27
C ALA A 262 13.87 7.82 8.11
N VAL A 263 13.52 9.07 8.39
CA VAL A 263 13.22 10.10 7.37
C VAL A 263 14.46 10.44 6.55
N GLY A 264 15.63 10.58 7.17
CA GLY A 264 16.89 10.85 6.47
C GLY A 264 17.26 9.73 5.50
N LEU A 265 17.21 8.47 5.97
CA LEU A 265 17.44 7.29 5.15
C LEU A 265 16.42 7.20 4.01
N TRP A 266 15.14 7.34 4.32
CA TRP A 266 14.06 7.34 3.34
C TRP A 266 14.27 8.42 2.27
N ALA A 267 14.50 9.68 2.68
CA ALA A 267 14.69 10.82 1.79
C ALA A 267 15.88 10.64 0.85
N TRP A 268 16.98 10.05 1.35
CA TRP A 268 18.12 9.68 0.52
C TRP A 268 17.74 8.64 -0.54
N ARG A 269 17.01 7.60 -0.14
CA ARG A 269 16.65 6.45 -0.99
C ARG A 269 15.63 6.78 -2.06
N VAL A 270 14.58 7.55 -1.72
CA VAL A 270 13.50 7.86 -2.66
C VAL A 270 13.92 8.79 -3.80
N ARG A 271 15.02 9.55 -3.66
CA ARG A 271 15.57 10.40 -4.73
C ARG A 271 15.90 9.61 -6.00
N ALA A 272 16.32 8.36 -5.85
CA ALA A 272 16.66 7.47 -6.96
C ALA A 272 15.54 6.48 -7.29
N ALA A 273 14.43 6.47 -6.53
CA ALA A 273 13.41 5.44 -6.66
C ALA A 273 12.53 5.63 -7.90
N ASP A 274 12.11 4.52 -8.50
CA ASP A 274 11.01 4.50 -9.46
C ASP A 274 9.66 4.62 -8.73
N PRO A 275 8.52 4.81 -9.43
CA PRO A 275 7.24 5.05 -8.76
C PRO A 275 6.81 3.96 -7.75
N LEU A 276 7.03 2.68 -8.05
CA LEU A 276 6.66 1.59 -7.14
C LEU A 276 7.61 1.50 -5.94
N GLY A 277 8.92 1.71 -6.14
CA GLY A 277 9.89 1.77 -5.04
C GLY A 277 9.67 2.98 -4.14
N GLY A 278 9.36 4.14 -4.73
CA GLY A 278 8.97 5.35 -4.01
C GLY A 278 7.70 5.13 -3.18
N LEU A 279 6.69 4.47 -3.75
CA LEU A 279 5.47 4.08 -3.05
C LEU A 279 5.75 3.16 -1.86
N ALA A 280 6.56 2.12 -2.07
CA ALA A 280 6.93 1.15 -1.05
C ALA A 280 7.72 1.76 0.11
N LEU A 281 8.81 2.48 -0.20
CA LEU A 281 9.66 3.10 0.82
C LEU A 281 8.90 4.18 1.61
N THR A 282 8.04 4.95 0.95
CA THR A 282 7.23 5.98 1.61
C THR A 282 6.12 5.39 2.48
N GLY A 283 5.48 4.29 2.03
CA GLY A 283 4.54 3.55 2.85
C GLY A 283 5.17 2.98 4.12
N ILE A 284 6.38 2.41 4.01
CA ILE A 284 7.16 1.90 5.14
C ILE A 284 7.52 3.02 6.12
N VAL A 285 8.13 4.11 5.64
CA VAL A 285 8.55 5.19 6.54
C VAL A 285 7.34 5.82 7.22
N GLY A 286 6.21 5.98 6.53
CA GLY A 286 4.98 6.50 7.11
C GLY A 286 4.46 5.65 8.27
N CYS A 287 4.54 4.33 8.16
CA CYS A 287 4.20 3.41 9.25
C CYS A 287 5.19 3.48 10.42
N LEU A 288 6.48 3.64 10.14
CA LEU A 288 7.52 3.70 11.18
C LEU A 288 7.43 4.99 12.01
N ILE A 289 7.22 6.14 11.36
CA ILE A 289 7.34 7.47 12.01
C ILE A 289 6.04 7.99 12.61
N SER A 290 4.89 7.40 12.26
CA SER A 290 3.62 7.75 12.89
C SER A 290 3.68 7.50 14.40
N PRO A 291 3.12 8.37 15.26
CA PRO A 291 3.14 8.18 16.71
C PRO A 291 2.49 6.85 17.14
N VAL A 292 1.47 6.42 16.39
CA VAL A 292 0.80 5.14 16.56
C VAL A 292 0.57 4.52 15.19
N THR A 293 0.94 3.24 15.04
CA THR A 293 0.72 2.45 13.82
C THR A 293 0.17 1.09 14.19
N TRP A 294 -1.15 0.93 14.17
CA TRP A 294 -1.79 -0.37 14.31
C TRP A 294 -1.38 -1.36 13.22
N VAL A 295 -1.48 -2.67 13.52
CA VAL A 295 -1.17 -3.74 12.55
C VAL A 295 -1.91 -3.54 11.23
N HIS A 296 -3.18 -3.13 11.26
CA HIS A 296 -3.98 -2.86 10.06
C HIS A 296 -3.48 -1.68 9.21
N HIS A 297 -2.63 -0.79 9.73
CA HIS A 297 -2.02 0.27 8.92
C HIS A 297 -0.93 -0.29 7.99
N TRP A 298 -0.29 -1.41 8.31
CA TRP A 298 0.80 -1.98 7.53
C TRP A 298 0.40 -2.59 6.18
N VAL A 299 -0.83 -2.33 5.70
CA VAL A 299 -1.22 -2.56 4.29
C VAL A 299 -0.30 -1.81 3.32
N TRP A 300 0.36 -0.76 3.79
CA TRP A 300 1.42 -0.05 3.08
C TRP A 300 2.68 -0.90 2.77
N LEU A 301 2.77 -2.14 3.28
CA LEU A 301 3.80 -3.10 2.85
C LEU A 301 3.50 -3.78 1.52
N LEU A 302 2.25 -3.77 1.03
CA LEU A 302 1.88 -4.44 -0.22
C LEU A 302 2.79 -4.04 -1.43
N PRO A 303 3.09 -2.74 -1.66
CA PRO A 303 4.01 -2.34 -2.73
C PRO A 303 5.43 -2.88 -2.52
N ALA A 304 5.90 -2.95 -1.27
CA ALA A 304 7.23 -3.49 -0.93
C ALA A 304 7.30 -5.00 -1.19
N LEU A 305 6.26 -5.74 -0.83
CA LEU A 305 6.16 -7.18 -1.11
C LEU A 305 6.18 -7.45 -2.62
N VAL A 306 5.46 -6.65 -3.41
CA VAL A 306 5.51 -6.77 -4.87
C VAL A 306 6.90 -6.44 -5.42
N ARG A 307 7.55 -5.39 -4.92
CA ARG A 307 8.93 -5.05 -5.29
C ARG A 307 9.91 -6.19 -4.97
N CYS A 308 9.78 -6.85 -3.82
CA CYS A 308 10.58 -8.02 -3.48
C CYS A 308 10.40 -9.18 -4.47
N VAL A 309 9.16 -9.43 -4.92
CA VAL A 309 8.86 -10.43 -5.98
C VAL A 309 9.47 -10.01 -7.31
N GLU A 310 9.33 -8.73 -7.69
CA GLU A 310 9.90 -8.17 -8.93
C GLU A 310 11.41 -8.40 -9.01
N THR A 311 12.12 -8.22 -7.90
CA THR A 311 13.59 -8.33 -7.83
C THR A 311 14.11 -9.67 -7.29
N ALA A 312 13.26 -10.70 -7.16
CA ALA A 312 13.60 -11.94 -6.47
C ALA A 312 14.82 -12.67 -7.04
N ARG A 313 15.08 -12.51 -8.35
CA ARG A 313 16.23 -13.13 -9.04
C ARG A 313 17.56 -12.49 -8.67
N THR A 314 17.58 -11.17 -8.52
CA THR A 314 18.80 -10.39 -8.25
C THR A 314 19.03 -10.13 -6.76
N HIS A 315 17.94 -10.06 -5.97
CA HIS A 315 17.99 -9.73 -4.54
C HIS A 315 17.38 -10.87 -3.70
N LYS A 316 17.94 -12.07 -3.84
CA LYS A 316 17.43 -13.29 -3.18
C LYS A 316 17.29 -13.15 -1.66
N GLY A 317 18.21 -12.45 -1.00
CA GLY A 317 18.16 -12.23 0.45
C GLY A 317 16.95 -11.41 0.87
N VAL A 318 16.69 -10.29 0.18
CA VAL A 318 15.53 -9.41 0.42
C VAL A 318 14.22 -10.14 0.11
N PHE A 319 14.19 -10.94 -0.95
CA PHE A 319 13.03 -11.77 -1.26
C PHE A 319 12.74 -12.82 -0.16
N ARG A 320 13.76 -13.55 0.32
CA ARG A 320 13.60 -14.49 1.43
C ARG A 320 13.14 -13.80 2.71
N LEU A 321 13.69 -12.62 3.02
CA LEU A 321 13.25 -11.80 4.14
C LEU A 321 11.77 -11.43 4.00
N ALA A 322 11.33 -11.00 2.81
CA ALA A 322 9.93 -10.64 2.57
C ALA A 322 8.98 -11.85 2.69
N VAL A 323 9.38 -13.03 2.20
CA VAL A 323 8.60 -14.26 2.37
C VAL A 323 8.51 -14.66 3.83
N ALA A 324 9.64 -14.67 4.55
CA ALA A 324 9.67 -14.99 5.98
C ALA A 324 8.83 -13.98 6.77
N GLY A 325 9.00 -12.69 6.52
CA GLY A 325 8.22 -11.61 7.13
C GLY A 325 6.73 -11.78 6.87
N TYR A 326 6.32 -12.00 5.61
CA TYR A 326 4.92 -12.26 5.25
C TYR A 326 4.34 -13.44 6.02
N VAL A 327 5.04 -14.59 6.05
CA VAL A 327 4.58 -15.79 6.76
C VAL A 327 4.44 -15.50 8.24
N VAL A 328 5.49 -14.96 8.86
CA VAL A 328 5.55 -14.65 10.29
C VAL A 328 4.40 -13.73 10.68
N VAL A 329 4.18 -12.61 9.99
CA VAL A 329 3.08 -11.71 10.35
C VAL A 329 1.72 -12.38 10.11
N CYS A 330 1.55 -13.16 9.03
CA CYS A 330 0.28 -13.85 8.78
C CYS A 330 -0.11 -14.89 9.86
N THR A 331 0.82 -15.33 10.71
CA THR A 331 0.53 -16.25 11.83
C THR A 331 -0.15 -15.60 13.04
N ARG A 332 -0.28 -14.26 13.08
CA ARG A 332 -0.68 -13.50 14.28
C ARG A 332 0.26 -13.67 15.48
N VAL A 333 1.47 -14.17 15.29
CA VAL A 333 2.41 -14.46 16.40
C VAL A 333 2.69 -13.23 17.25
N THR A 334 2.61 -12.02 16.68
CA THR A 334 2.72 -10.75 17.41
C THR A 334 1.75 -10.69 18.60
N PHE A 335 0.51 -11.14 18.44
CA PHE A 335 -0.50 -11.12 19.49
C PHE A 335 -0.27 -12.18 20.58
N LEU A 336 0.55 -13.21 20.33
CA LEU A 336 0.95 -14.15 21.39
C LEU A 336 1.75 -13.43 22.49
N TYR A 337 2.41 -12.31 22.17
CA TYR A 337 3.21 -11.54 23.10
C TYR A 337 2.42 -10.49 23.88
N GLU A 338 1.10 -10.39 23.66
CA GLU A 338 0.22 -9.58 24.52
C GLU A 338 0.17 -10.14 25.95
N ASN A 339 0.12 -11.47 26.06
CA ASN A 339 0.12 -12.21 27.33
C ASN A 339 1.30 -13.22 27.40
N GLY A 340 2.31 -13.03 26.53
CA GLY A 340 3.33 -14.03 26.18
C GLY A 340 4.66 -13.92 26.94
N PRO A 341 5.70 -14.65 26.51
CA PRO A 341 6.90 -14.89 27.30
C PRO A 341 7.67 -13.61 27.63
N LYS A 342 8.42 -13.63 28.73
CA LYS A 342 9.23 -12.53 29.27
C LYS A 342 10.35 -12.09 28.29
N PRO A 343 10.95 -10.89 28.50
CA PRO A 343 12.11 -10.44 27.72
C PRO A 343 13.23 -11.49 27.69
N PRO A 344 14.00 -11.62 26.58
CA PRO A 344 14.03 -10.75 25.40
C PRO A 344 13.08 -11.18 24.26
N LEU A 345 12.48 -12.36 24.32
CA LEU A 345 11.62 -12.88 23.25
C LEU A 345 10.35 -12.04 23.07
N ALA A 346 9.79 -11.52 24.18
CA ALA A 346 8.68 -10.56 24.16
C ALA A 346 8.96 -9.39 23.23
N PHE A 347 10.17 -8.86 23.29
CA PHE A 347 10.55 -7.67 22.56
C PHE A 347 10.66 -7.91 21.06
N LEU A 348 11.32 -9.01 20.64
CA LEU A 348 11.45 -9.35 19.23
C LEU A 348 10.08 -9.67 18.61
N GLY A 349 9.27 -10.45 19.32
CA GLY A 349 7.95 -10.87 18.90
C GLY A 349 6.93 -9.73 18.82
N ALA A 350 6.92 -8.84 19.80
CA ALA A 350 6.02 -7.68 19.84
C ALA A 350 6.37 -6.60 18.81
N ASN A 351 7.50 -6.69 18.12
CA ASN A 351 7.99 -5.65 17.22
C ASN A 351 8.28 -6.15 15.79
N LEU A 352 7.71 -7.30 15.40
CA LEU A 352 8.01 -7.95 14.13
C LEU A 352 7.77 -7.07 12.91
N TYR A 353 6.71 -6.24 12.93
CA TYR A 353 6.43 -5.32 11.82
C TYR A 353 7.43 -4.17 11.75
N VAL A 354 7.83 -3.62 12.90
CA VAL A 354 8.85 -2.57 12.98
C VAL A 354 10.18 -3.10 12.44
N LEU A 355 10.59 -4.30 12.88
CA LEU A 355 11.82 -4.95 12.44
C LEU A 355 11.80 -5.24 10.93
N LEU A 356 10.69 -5.79 10.41
CA LEU A 356 10.51 -6.01 8.98
C LEU A 356 10.53 -4.69 8.19
N GLY A 357 9.85 -3.66 8.69
CA GLY A 357 9.82 -2.33 8.08
C GLY A 357 11.19 -1.69 8.00
N VAL A 358 11.97 -1.70 9.09
CA VAL A 358 13.35 -1.19 9.12
C VAL A 358 14.23 -1.96 8.13
N ALA A 359 14.16 -3.29 8.14
CA ALA A 359 14.94 -4.12 7.23
C ALA A 359 14.60 -3.84 5.74
N LEU A 360 13.32 -3.67 5.41
CA LEU A 360 12.89 -3.31 4.06
C LEU A 360 13.28 -1.86 3.71
N LEU A 361 13.21 -0.91 4.64
CA LEU A 361 13.67 0.46 4.39
C LEU A 361 15.15 0.49 4.00
N LEU A 362 15.97 -0.31 4.69
CA LEU A 362 17.41 -0.45 4.43
C LEU A 362 17.69 -1.14 3.09
N TRP A 363 17.04 -2.27 2.81
CA TRP A 363 17.50 -3.19 1.75
C TRP A 363 16.57 -3.34 0.54
N LEU A 364 15.35 -2.82 0.56
CA LEU A 364 14.42 -2.94 -0.57
C LEU A 364 14.95 -2.24 -1.82
N PRO A 365 15.03 -2.87 -3.00
CA PRO A 365 15.50 -2.17 -4.20
C PRO A 365 14.61 -0.97 -4.55
N ALA A 366 15.20 0.23 -4.59
CA ALA A 366 14.50 1.48 -4.89
C ALA A 366 14.05 1.56 -6.35
N VAL A 367 14.75 0.86 -7.24
CA VAL A 367 14.45 0.75 -8.67
C VAL A 367 14.32 -0.71 -9.05
N ALA A 368 13.48 -1.01 -10.04
CA ALA A 368 13.44 -2.33 -10.66
C ALA A 368 14.81 -2.78 -11.21
N SER A 369 15.00 -4.11 -11.27
CA SER A 369 16.23 -4.70 -11.82
C SER A 369 16.28 -4.55 -13.34
N LEU A 370 17.35 -3.94 -13.87
CA LEU A 370 17.59 -3.80 -15.32
C LEU A 370 17.79 -5.13 -16.07
N ALA A 371 17.98 -6.23 -15.35
CA ALA A 371 18.31 -7.55 -15.91
C ALA A 371 17.16 -8.25 -16.70
N ASP A 372 15.96 -7.67 -16.75
CA ASP A 372 14.81 -8.24 -17.46
C ASP A 372 14.46 -7.45 -18.75
N GLY A 373 15.47 -6.95 -19.47
CA GLY A 373 15.28 -6.54 -20.87
C GLY A 373 14.82 -7.73 -21.73
N PRO A 374 14.04 -7.51 -22.81
CA PRO A 374 13.68 -8.60 -23.71
C PRO A 374 14.94 -9.31 -24.17
N ARG A 375 14.97 -10.65 -24.03
CA ARG A 375 16.05 -11.50 -24.57
C ARG A 375 16.32 -11.04 -26.00
N SER A 376 17.48 -10.46 -26.25
CA SER A 376 17.96 -10.07 -27.57
C SER A 376 18.40 -11.28 -28.40
N ASP A 377 17.72 -12.43 -28.24
CA ASP A 377 18.10 -13.69 -28.88
C ASP A 377 17.48 -13.88 -30.27
N ASP A 378 16.77 -12.87 -30.79
CA ASP A 378 16.08 -12.98 -32.09
C ASP A 378 16.46 -11.88 -33.11
N ARG A 379 17.47 -11.05 -32.81
CA ARG A 379 18.03 -10.09 -33.79
C ARG A 379 19.23 -10.62 -34.58
N GLY A 380 19.66 -11.86 -34.31
CA GLY A 380 20.76 -12.51 -35.01
C GLY A 380 20.33 -13.46 -36.13
N ARG A 381 19.07 -13.91 -36.19
CA ARG A 381 18.62 -14.90 -37.20
C ARG A 381 17.88 -14.33 -38.40
N SER A 382 17.32 -13.11 -38.31
CA SER A 382 16.55 -12.54 -39.42
C SER A 382 17.40 -11.87 -40.50
N LEU A 383 18.66 -11.49 -40.22
CA LEU A 383 19.48 -10.73 -41.18
C LEU A 383 20.33 -11.61 -42.12
N ASP A 384 20.62 -12.85 -41.73
CA ASP A 384 21.33 -13.80 -42.59
C ASP A 384 20.38 -14.54 -43.55
N ASP A 385 19.15 -14.83 -43.14
CA ASP A 385 18.15 -15.48 -43.99
C ASP A 385 17.64 -14.54 -45.11
N ASP A 386 17.51 -13.24 -44.82
CA ASP A 386 17.11 -12.23 -45.83
C ASP A 386 18.24 -11.93 -46.83
N ARG A 387 19.51 -12.07 -46.44
CA ARG A 387 20.65 -11.93 -47.36
C ARG A 387 20.83 -13.18 -48.24
N ALA A 388 20.65 -14.37 -47.67
CA ALA A 388 20.67 -15.61 -48.42
C ALA A 388 19.50 -15.69 -49.42
N GLY A 389 18.29 -15.32 -48.99
CA GLY A 389 17.10 -15.29 -49.85
C GLY A 389 17.19 -14.29 -51.01
N ARG A 390 17.73 -13.09 -50.77
CA ARG A 390 17.93 -12.08 -51.84
C ARG A 390 19.04 -12.47 -52.82
N ALA A 391 20.11 -13.12 -52.37
CA ALA A 391 21.17 -13.60 -53.26
C ALA A 391 20.68 -14.72 -54.20
N VAL A 392 19.81 -15.62 -53.73
CA VAL A 392 19.24 -16.71 -54.54
C VAL A 392 18.24 -16.18 -55.58
N VAL A 393 17.39 -15.22 -55.20
CA VAL A 393 16.42 -14.61 -56.14
C VAL A 393 17.14 -13.78 -57.22
N GLN A 394 18.23 -13.10 -56.88
CA GLN A 394 18.98 -12.28 -57.84
C GLN A 394 19.84 -13.14 -58.79
N ALA A 395 20.34 -14.31 -58.34
CA ALA A 395 21.01 -15.27 -59.22
C ALA A 395 20.04 -16.01 -60.17
N ALA A 396 18.80 -16.25 -59.75
CA ALA A 396 17.77 -16.85 -60.60
C ALA A 396 17.25 -15.88 -61.68
N ALA A 397 17.13 -14.59 -61.37
CA ALA A 397 16.69 -13.57 -62.33
C ALA A 397 17.71 -13.30 -63.45
N VAL A 398 19.01 -13.47 -63.20
CA VAL A 398 20.06 -13.31 -64.23
C VAL A 398 20.08 -14.49 -65.21
N ARG A 399 19.83 -15.74 -64.76
CA ARG A 399 19.77 -16.91 -65.66
C ARG A 399 18.56 -16.92 -66.59
N VAL A 400 17.42 -16.37 -66.17
CA VAL A 400 16.21 -16.31 -67.02
C VAL A 400 16.30 -15.22 -68.10
N HIS A 401 17.22 -14.25 -67.95
CA HIS A 401 17.41 -13.20 -68.95
C HIS A 401 18.41 -13.58 -70.05
N ASP A 402 19.36 -14.49 -69.77
CA ASP A 402 20.31 -15.02 -70.76
C ASP A 402 19.65 -16.04 -71.71
N ASP A 403 18.81 -16.95 -71.19
CA ASP A 403 18.11 -17.97 -72.00
C ASP A 403 17.07 -17.39 -72.98
N ARG A 404 16.70 -16.11 -72.85
CA ARG A 404 15.75 -15.43 -73.76
C ARG A 404 16.42 -14.63 -74.87
N ARG A 405 17.74 -14.44 -74.85
CA ARG A 405 18.45 -13.76 -75.96
C ARG A 405 18.92 -14.72 -77.05
N ASP A 406 19.09 -16.00 -76.75
CA ASP A 406 19.53 -17.00 -77.73
C ASP A 406 18.41 -17.62 -78.58
N GLN A 407 17.14 -17.21 -78.39
CA GLN A 407 15.99 -17.73 -79.16
C GLN A 407 15.36 -16.73 -80.15
N GLN A 408 15.99 -15.57 -80.42
CA GLN A 408 15.47 -14.59 -81.39
C GLN A 408 16.32 -14.37 -82.66
N ASP A 409 17.44 -15.09 -82.84
CA ASP A 409 18.30 -14.98 -84.04
C ASP A 409 18.45 -16.30 -84.84
N GLN A 410 17.37 -17.07 -85.02
CA GLN A 410 17.29 -18.13 -86.06
C GLN A 410 16.00 -18.08 -86.86
#